data_AF-A0A9E4NPJ6-F1
#
_entry.id   AF-A0A9E4NPJ6-F1
#
_cell.length_a   1.000
_cell.length_b   1.000
_cell.length_c   1.000
_cell.angle_alpha   90.00
_cell.angle_beta   90.00
_cell.angle_gamma   90.00
#
_symmetry.space_group_name_H-M   'P 1'
#
loop_
_entity.id
_entity.type
_entity.pdbx_description
1 polymer ?
#
loop_
_entity_poly.entity_id
_entity_poly.type
_entity_poly.pdbx_seq_one_letter_code
_entity_poly.pdbx_strand_id
1 'polypeptide(L)'
;ERSRLINTADAAVYSGLVWQARALNFQAYTNRAMVANQVSIGQLVSLTSWTQYAYILARNIDSIIEYFPVDELSIEAAERITETIDDVAVNIAETFIPIIDSINGMLSRTQQAVYVASFAATPAIVREVVEENDERYNTNTAYAVIGLGENALGWQNLVRRYDDEDGLLRKADVVNRSKDEFTNARNLGTSQLIPNAPDVLNLGITRLWLRKEGRTNLVSDAQDGSMQWEWKGKDTFSLHREDLEFTRRGPRWVHRELPLGWGSRHVNGDFECEEGQDRSRWWSWRYSDDGCPRYTQQNRRAEMIANLSQEALDAEYNGIRAYNDLRNLSRQNGDPRLALRLEVELPQSDVRTASKIDGLGSDSVPEDELRSGMGEGMFGTEDQMAGEGMAIIASGELFFHPPDDYVPARRRGRYEIASLFSPYWEVRLTNTPLERRFMAWTLRDENLLTEGASGISSGVEHYIHEREEELARLRGLEQSLQDQLNDTIDVTRRAELETELVAVGSQITHLESTSGNALMLTDGLQQEMAQGVSEAAQIQVGQYEHMLQEYAEQEGEEIVDQFEDEVVDQITDQMQQTLEAAAEEAVESTLNSIIIIN
;
A
#
# COMPACT_ATOMS: atom_id res chain seq x y z
N GLU A 1 -14.19 -15.37 34.79
CA GLU A 1 -14.64 -14.18 34.03
C GLU A 1 -13.47 -13.42 33.44
N ARG A 2 -12.51 -12.99 34.28
CA ARG A 2 -11.26 -12.34 33.84
C ARG A 2 -10.61 -12.93 32.58
N SER A 3 -10.41 -14.24 32.52
CA SER A 3 -9.80 -14.89 31.34
C SER A 3 -10.64 -14.74 30.05
N ARG A 4 -11.97 -14.68 30.15
CA ARG A 4 -12.84 -14.43 28.99
C ARG A 4 -12.73 -12.97 28.56
N LEU A 5 -12.79 -12.04 29.52
CA LEU A 5 -12.63 -10.60 29.27
C LEU A 5 -11.27 -10.28 28.61
N ILE A 6 -10.19 -10.97 29.00
CA ILE A 6 -8.87 -10.88 28.33
C ILE A 6 -8.98 -11.30 26.87
N ASN A 7 -9.51 -12.49 26.59
CA ASN A 7 -9.64 -12.98 25.23
C ASN A 7 -10.50 -12.05 24.36
N THR A 8 -11.55 -11.47 24.94
CA THR A 8 -12.42 -10.52 24.24
C THR A 8 -11.70 -9.21 23.91
N ALA A 9 -10.96 -8.64 24.87
CA ALA A 9 -10.18 -7.42 24.63
C ALA A 9 -9.11 -7.64 23.55
N ASP A 10 -8.40 -8.76 23.63
CA ASP A 10 -7.39 -9.15 22.62
C ASP A 10 -8.03 -9.35 21.24
N ALA A 11 -9.17 -10.04 21.16
CA ALA A 11 -9.90 -10.24 19.91
C ALA A 11 -10.39 -8.93 19.29
N ALA A 12 -10.88 -7.99 20.10
CA ALA A 12 -11.35 -6.69 19.64
C ALA A 12 -10.22 -5.83 19.05
N VAL A 13 -9.10 -5.71 19.78
CA VAL A 13 -7.91 -5.00 19.31
C VAL A 13 -7.35 -5.63 18.03
N TYR A 14 -7.21 -6.96 18.02
CA TYR A 14 -6.69 -7.67 16.85
C TYR A 14 -7.59 -7.47 15.62
N SER A 15 -8.91 -7.56 15.79
CA SER A 15 -9.87 -7.41 14.69
C SER A 15 -9.89 -5.99 14.10
N GLY A 16 -9.86 -4.96 14.95
CA GLY A 16 -9.76 -3.57 14.50
C GLY A 16 -8.48 -3.32 13.68
N LEU A 17 -7.34 -3.82 14.14
CA LEU A 17 -6.08 -3.71 13.41
C LEU A 17 -6.06 -4.56 12.12
N VAL A 18 -6.70 -5.73 12.11
CA VAL A 18 -6.79 -6.56 10.89
C VAL A 18 -7.55 -5.83 9.79
N TRP A 19 -8.60 -5.10 10.12
CA TRP A 19 -9.30 -4.23 9.18
C TRP A 19 -8.38 -3.16 8.58
N GLN A 20 -7.60 -2.47 9.42
CA GLN A 20 -6.62 -1.48 8.97
C GLN A 20 -5.49 -2.08 8.12
N ALA A 21 -4.99 -3.26 8.48
CA ALA A 21 -3.98 -3.98 7.70
C ALA A 21 -4.51 -4.40 6.32
N ARG A 22 -5.76 -4.86 6.25
CA ARG A 22 -6.43 -5.15 4.97
C ARG A 22 -6.56 -3.90 4.11
N ALA A 23 -6.88 -2.75 4.71
CA ALA A 23 -6.95 -1.48 3.99
C ALA A 23 -5.58 -1.06 3.40
N LEU A 24 -4.48 -1.19 4.15
CA LEU A 24 -3.13 -0.91 3.63
C LEU A 24 -2.71 -1.88 2.52
N ASN A 25 -3.01 -3.17 2.69
CA ASN A 25 -2.73 -4.17 1.66
C ASN A 25 -3.56 -3.93 0.40
N PHE A 26 -4.84 -3.53 0.54
CA PHE A 26 -5.68 -3.13 -0.59
C PHE A 26 -5.09 -1.93 -1.33
N GLN A 27 -4.64 -0.89 -0.60
CA GLN A 27 -3.94 0.25 -1.20
C GLN A 27 -2.67 -0.20 -1.95
N ALA A 28 -1.91 -1.15 -1.40
CA ALA A 28 -0.74 -1.71 -2.06
C ALA A 28 -1.06 -2.45 -3.38
N TYR A 29 -2.10 -3.29 -3.38
CA TYR A 29 -2.53 -3.97 -4.61
C TYR A 29 -3.02 -3.00 -5.67
N THR A 30 -3.85 -2.03 -5.28
CA THR A 30 -4.42 -1.05 -6.21
C THR A 30 -3.36 -0.08 -6.74
N ASN A 31 -2.33 0.27 -5.95
CA ASN A 31 -1.18 1.02 -6.45
C ASN A 31 -0.41 0.29 -7.54
N ARG A 32 -0.15 -1.02 -7.36
CA ARG A 32 0.50 -1.85 -8.38
C ARG A 32 -0.38 -2.04 -9.62
N ALA A 33 -1.68 -2.22 -9.44
CA ALA A 33 -2.64 -2.34 -10.53
C ALA A 33 -2.66 -1.05 -11.37
N MET A 34 -2.73 0.12 -10.72
CA MET A 34 -2.66 1.40 -11.44
C MET A 34 -1.35 1.58 -12.21
N VAL A 35 -0.22 1.15 -11.66
CA VAL A 35 1.07 1.16 -12.37
C VAL A 35 1.05 0.23 -13.58
N ALA A 36 0.53 -0.99 -13.42
CA ALA A 36 0.44 -1.97 -14.50
C ALA A 36 -0.46 -1.47 -15.64
N ASN A 37 -1.64 -0.94 -15.32
CA ASN A 37 -2.57 -0.31 -16.26
C ASN A 37 -1.89 0.80 -17.07
N GLN A 38 -1.12 1.68 -16.41
CA GLN A 38 -0.35 2.72 -17.09
C GLN A 38 0.71 2.15 -18.03
N VAL A 39 1.43 1.11 -17.62
CA VAL A 39 2.40 0.42 -18.49
C VAL A 39 1.69 -0.21 -19.70
N SER A 40 0.48 -0.77 -19.54
CA SER A 40 -0.32 -1.31 -20.64
C SER A 40 -0.74 -0.24 -21.66
N ILE A 41 -1.11 0.97 -21.21
CA ILE A 41 -1.33 2.11 -22.12
C ILE A 41 -0.04 2.41 -22.92
N GLY A 42 1.11 2.44 -22.24
CA GLY A 42 2.42 2.59 -22.90
C GLY A 42 2.74 1.48 -23.91
N GLN A 43 2.28 0.24 -23.68
CA GLN A 43 2.41 -0.87 -24.62
C GLN A 43 1.55 -0.67 -25.87
N LEU A 44 0.30 -0.20 -25.71
CA LEU A 44 -0.59 0.12 -26.83
C LEU A 44 0.02 1.23 -27.70
N VAL A 45 0.51 2.31 -27.09
CA VAL A 45 1.20 3.40 -27.82
C VAL A 45 2.50 2.90 -28.48
N SER A 46 3.21 1.96 -27.85
CA SER A 46 4.39 1.33 -28.45
C SER A 46 4.06 0.50 -29.67
N LEU A 47 2.92 -0.19 -29.66
CA LEU A 47 2.47 -1.01 -30.77
C LEU A 47 2.12 -0.13 -31.97
N THR A 48 1.34 0.93 -31.75
CA THR A 48 0.92 1.85 -32.81
C THR A 48 2.09 2.63 -33.42
N SER A 49 3.06 3.07 -32.61
CA SER A 49 4.26 3.73 -33.16
C SER A 49 5.11 2.75 -33.99
N TRP A 50 5.14 1.49 -33.59
CA TRP A 50 5.88 0.44 -34.29
C TRP A 50 5.21 0.03 -35.61
N THR A 51 3.88 -0.14 -35.65
CA THR A 51 3.14 -0.48 -36.88
C THR A 51 3.23 0.63 -37.91
N GLN A 52 3.09 1.90 -37.51
CA GLN A 52 3.25 3.05 -38.39
C GLN A 52 4.65 3.09 -39.03
N TYR A 53 5.68 2.90 -38.19
CA TYR A 53 7.06 2.77 -38.64
C TYR A 53 7.26 1.62 -39.63
N ALA A 54 6.69 0.45 -39.33
CA ALA A 54 6.85 -0.76 -40.11
C ALA A 54 6.19 -0.63 -41.49
N TYR A 55 5.01 -0.02 -41.55
CA TYR A 55 4.31 0.32 -42.79
C TYR A 55 5.14 1.27 -43.68
N ILE A 56 5.75 2.31 -43.10
CA ILE A 56 6.62 3.22 -43.86
C ILE A 56 7.89 2.50 -44.33
N LEU A 57 8.49 1.65 -43.50
CA LEU A 57 9.67 0.87 -43.89
C LEU A 57 9.37 -0.06 -45.07
N ALA A 58 8.23 -0.77 -45.04
CA ALA A 58 7.83 -1.71 -46.10
C ALA A 58 7.84 -1.05 -47.48
N ARG A 59 7.43 0.21 -47.58
CA ARG A 59 7.42 1.01 -48.82
C ARG A 59 8.80 1.49 -49.27
N ASN A 60 9.78 1.49 -48.37
CA ASN A 60 11.13 1.99 -48.62
C ASN A 60 12.19 0.87 -48.65
N ILE A 61 11.77 -0.40 -48.52
CA ILE A 61 12.67 -1.55 -48.31
C ILE A 61 13.65 -1.79 -49.46
N ASP A 62 13.27 -1.43 -50.68
CA ASP A 62 14.10 -1.51 -51.89
C ASP A 62 15.45 -0.79 -51.72
N SER A 63 15.52 0.22 -50.85
CA SER A 63 16.75 0.98 -50.58
C SER A 63 17.82 0.18 -49.82
N ILE A 64 17.46 -0.95 -49.20
CA ILE A 64 18.36 -1.77 -48.37
C ILE A 64 18.88 -2.98 -49.14
N ILE A 65 18.02 -3.57 -49.99
CA ILE A 65 18.25 -4.85 -50.68
C ILE A 65 19.49 -4.78 -51.60
N GLU A 66 19.84 -3.59 -52.11
CA GLU A 66 21.06 -3.39 -52.92
C GLU A 66 22.36 -3.72 -52.15
N TYR A 67 22.41 -3.46 -50.83
CA TYR A 67 23.63 -3.56 -50.03
C TYR A 67 23.64 -4.72 -49.04
N PHE A 68 22.47 -5.12 -48.56
CA PHE A 68 22.30 -6.24 -47.66
C PHE A 68 21.35 -7.25 -48.31
N PRO A 69 21.83 -8.42 -48.77
CA PRO A 69 20.97 -9.43 -49.36
C PRO A 69 20.05 -9.98 -48.27
N VAL A 70 18.79 -9.56 -48.31
CA VAL A 70 17.71 -10.06 -47.47
C VAL A 70 17.10 -11.28 -48.18
N ASP A 71 16.69 -12.31 -47.43
CA ASP A 71 16.02 -13.48 -47.99
C ASP A 71 14.59 -13.14 -48.45
N GLU A 72 14.12 -13.84 -49.49
CA GLU A 72 12.82 -13.61 -50.15
C GLU A 72 11.65 -13.67 -49.15
N LEU A 73 11.73 -14.56 -48.15
CA LEU A 73 10.73 -14.71 -47.10
C LEU A 73 10.58 -13.44 -46.22
N SER A 74 11.68 -12.75 -45.94
CA SER A 74 11.65 -11.52 -45.13
C SER A 74 11.17 -10.31 -45.94
N ILE A 75 11.44 -10.29 -47.26
CA ILE A 75 10.90 -9.27 -48.17
C ILE A 75 9.39 -9.45 -48.29
N GLU A 76 8.91 -10.67 -48.54
CA GLU A 76 7.48 -10.97 -48.57
C GLU A 76 6.78 -10.62 -47.25
N ALA A 77 7.42 -10.89 -46.11
CA ALA A 77 6.88 -10.53 -44.80
C ALA A 77 6.77 -9.02 -44.60
N ALA A 78 7.75 -8.24 -45.11
CA ALA A 78 7.69 -6.79 -45.08
C ALA A 78 6.60 -6.23 -46.01
N GLU A 79 6.44 -6.78 -47.21
CA GLU A 79 5.40 -6.40 -48.17
C GLU A 79 3.98 -6.69 -47.66
N ARG A 80 3.83 -7.67 -46.75
CA ARG A 80 2.55 -7.98 -46.08
C ARG A 80 2.16 -6.95 -45.02
N ILE A 81 3.06 -6.06 -44.60
CA ILE A 81 2.74 -4.98 -43.67
C ILE A 81 2.00 -3.90 -44.44
N THR A 82 0.68 -3.84 -44.23
CA THR A 82 -0.22 -2.90 -44.89
C THR A 82 -0.67 -1.81 -43.91
N GLU A 83 -1.31 -0.78 -44.45
CA GLU A 83 -1.97 0.29 -43.68
C GLU A 83 -3.02 -0.30 -42.72
N THR A 84 -3.75 -1.31 -43.17
CA THR A 84 -4.77 -2.01 -42.38
C THR A 84 -4.22 -2.59 -41.08
N ILE A 85 -2.96 -3.04 -41.05
CA ILE A 85 -2.35 -3.56 -39.80
C ILE A 85 -2.10 -2.42 -38.79
N ASP A 86 -1.74 -1.24 -39.29
CA ASP A 86 -1.62 -0.03 -38.46
C ASP A 86 -3.00 0.40 -37.94
N ASP A 87 -4.00 0.46 -38.81
CA ASP A 87 -5.38 0.82 -38.46
C ASP A 87 -5.96 -0.09 -37.36
N VAL A 88 -5.72 -1.41 -37.44
CA VAL A 88 -6.14 -2.37 -36.41
C VAL A 88 -5.47 -2.07 -35.07
N ALA A 89 -4.17 -1.80 -35.06
CA ALA A 89 -3.45 -1.47 -33.83
C ALA A 89 -3.94 -0.15 -33.22
N VAL A 90 -4.24 0.84 -34.06
CA VAL A 90 -4.80 2.14 -33.66
C VAL A 90 -6.18 1.97 -33.06
N ASN A 91 -7.08 1.25 -33.73
CA ASN A 91 -8.44 1.00 -33.24
C ASN A 91 -8.42 0.30 -31.87
N ILE A 92 -7.55 -0.70 -31.70
CA ILE A 92 -7.35 -1.34 -30.39
C ILE A 92 -6.84 -0.31 -29.37
N ALA A 93 -5.82 0.48 -29.70
CA ALA A 93 -5.32 1.48 -28.75
C ALA A 93 -6.40 2.51 -28.36
N GLU A 94 -7.10 3.08 -29.34
CA GLU A 94 -8.16 4.08 -29.13
C GLU A 94 -9.34 3.53 -28.34
N THR A 95 -9.68 2.25 -28.50
CA THR A 95 -10.74 1.60 -27.71
C THR A 95 -10.30 1.34 -26.26
N PHE A 96 -9.10 0.79 -26.05
CA PHE A 96 -8.72 0.28 -24.72
C PHE A 96 -8.09 1.32 -23.80
N ILE A 97 -7.43 2.35 -24.36
CA ILE A 97 -6.79 3.39 -23.54
C ILE A 97 -7.81 4.08 -22.60
N PRO A 98 -9.00 4.53 -23.06
CA PRO A 98 -9.97 5.18 -22.20
C PRO A 98 -10.52 4.25 -21.12
N ILE A 99 -10.77 2.98 -21.45
CA ILE A 99 -11.23 1.96 -20.49
C ILE A 99 -10.19 1.76 -19.38
N ILE A 100 -8.93 1.57 -19.74
CA ILE A 100 -7.83 1.37 -18.77
C ILE A 100 -7.65 2.63 -17.90
N ASP A 101 -7.78 3.83 -18.48
CA ASP A 101 -7.70 5.08 -17.75
C ASP A 101 -8.88 5.28 -16.77
N SER A 102 -10.10 4.90 -17.16
CA SER A 102 -11.27 4.91 -16.28
C SER A 102 -11.06 3.99 -15.07
N ILE A 103 -10.59 2.76 -15.29
CA ILE A 103 -10.24 1.82 -14.20
C ILE A 103 -9.24 2.47 -13.24
N ASN A 104 -8.22 3.17 -13.74
CA ASN A 104 -7.27 3.89 -12.87
C ASN A 104 -7.95 4.99 -12.05
N GLY A 105 -8.85 5.75 -12.66
CA GLY A 105 -9.65 6.77 -11.97
C GLY A 105 -10.46 6.15 -10.83
N MET A 106 -11.11 5.02 -11.12
CA MET A 106 -11.91 4.27 -10.16
C MET A 106 -11.10 3.69 -9.00
N LEU A 107 -9.96 3.04 -9.31
CA LEU A 107 -9.06 2.52 -8.27
C LEU A 107 -8.57 3.65 -7.35
N SER A 108 -8.29 4.83 -7.90
CA SER A 108 -7.88 6.01 -7.14
C SER A 108 -8.97 6.52 -6.19
N ARG A 109 -10.25 6.52 -6.62
CA ARG A 109 -11.41 6.89 -5.79
C ARG A 109 -11.65 5.84 -4.69
N THR A 110 -11.62 4.55 -5.06
CA THR A 110 -11.84 3.44 -4.13
C THR A 110 -10.77 3.40 -3.03
N GLN A 111 -9.52 3.71 -3.36
CA GLN A 111 -8.46 3.87 -2.35
C GLN A 111 -8.80 4.92 -1.30
N GLN A 112 -9.39 6.04 -1.72
CA GLN A 112 -9.80 7.12 -0.81
C GLN A 112 -10.94 6.64 0.09
N ALA A 113 -11.97 6.02 -0.49
CA ALA A 113 -13.09 5.47 0.28
C ALA A 113 -12.63 4.44 1.32
N VAL A 114 -11.77 3.48 0.92
CA VAL A 114 -11.21 2.47 1.84
C VAL A 114 -10.33 3.10 2.93
N TYR A 115 -9.58 4.17 2.62
CA TYR A 115 -8.79 4.89 3.62
C TYR A 115 -9.64 5.62 4.67
N VAL A 116 -10.80 6.16 4.29
CA VAL A 116 -11.74 6.77 5.24
C VAL A 116 -12.46 5.69 6.05
N ALA A 117 -12.94 4.64 5.37
CA ALA A 117 -13.63 3.52 5.99
C ALA A 117 -12.76 2.75 6.99
N SER A 118 -11.45 2.63 6.72
CA SER A 118 -10.51 1.94 7.60
C SER A 118 -10.48 2.56 9.00
N PHE A 119 -10.58 3.87 9.10
CA PHE A 119 -10.71 4.56 10.37
C PHE A 119 -12.15 4.52 10.91
N ALA A 120 -13.14 4.96 10.12
CA ALA A 120 -14.52 5.15 10.57
C ALA A 120 -15.21 3.85 11.06
N ALA A 121 -14.86 2.70 10.48
CA ALA A 121 -15.42 1.42 10.89
C ALA A 121 -14.67 0.77 12.07
N THR A 122 -13.46 1.22 12.42
CA THR A 122 -12.65 0.60 13.49
C THR A 122 -13.38 0.58 14.84
N PRO A 123 -13.98 1.68 15.33
CA PRO A 123 -14.74 1.66 16.59
C PRO A 123 -15.96 0.72 16.55
N ALA A 124 -16.66 0.67 15.41
CA ALA A 124 -17.82 -0.19 15.23
C ALA A 124 -17.41 -1.68 15.25
N ILE A 125 -16.34 -2.06 14.54
CA ILE A 125 -15.80 -3.42 14.53
C ILE A 125 -15.37 -3.85 15.93
N VAL A 126 -14.68 -2.96 16.66
CA VAL A 126 -14.24 -3.21 18.03
C VAL A 126 -15.44 -3.49 18.94
N ARG A 127 -16.46 -2.61 18.89
CA ARG A 127 -17.66 -2.74 19.71
C ARG A 127 -18.43 -4.02 19.36
N GLU A 128 -18.62 -4.30 18.08
CA GLU A 128 -19.29 -5.51 17.59
C GLU A 128 -18.59 -6.77 18.10
N VAL A 129 -17.25 -6.84 18.02
CA VAL A 129 -16.50 -8.01 18.51
C VAL A 129 -16.65 -8.17 20.03
N VAL A 130 -16.73 -7.08 20.78
CA VAL A 130 -16.93 -7.13 22.24
C VAL A 130 -18.34 -7.63 22.57
N GLU A 131 -19.36 -7.02 21.97
CA GLU A 131 -20.78 -7.34 22.19
C GLU A 131 -21.10 -8.80 21.77
N GLU A 132 -20.55 -9.27 20.64
CA GLU A 132 -20.74 -10.65 20.15
C GLU A 132 -20.07 -11.71 21.05
N ASN A 133 -19.03 -11.33 21.81
CA ASN A 133 -18.41 -12.24 22.78
C ASN A 133 -19.22 -12.36 24.08
N ASP A 134 -19.74 -11.24 24.61
CA ASP A 134 -20.66 -11.18 25.75
C ASP A 134 -21.35 -9.81 25.75
N GLU A 135 -22.68 -9.78 25.63
CA GLU A 135 -23.48 -8.55 25.59
C GLU A 135 -23.34 -7.66 26.85
N ARG A 136 -22.82 -8.22 27.95
CA ARG A 136 -22.56 -7.50 29.19
C ARG A 136 -21.27 -6.68 29.15
N TYR A 137 -20.39 -6.97 28.20
CA TYR A 137 -19.13 -6.25 28.04
C TYR A 137 -19.36 -4.96 27.27
N ASN A 138 -18.57 -3.93 27.59
CA ASN A 138 -18.63 -2.66 26.85
C ASN A 138 -17.24 -2.04 26.67
N THR A 139 -17.16 -1.13 25.71
CA THR A 139 -15.97 -0.33 25.38
C THR A 139 -16.21 1.17 25.61
N ASN A 140 -17.19 1.52 26.44
CA ASN A 140 -17.60 2.91 26.67
C ASN A 140 -16.75 3.55 27.79
N THR A 141 -15.47 3.21 27.85
CA THR A 141 -14.56 3.74 28.86
C THR A 141 -13.80 4.94 28.33
N ALA A 142 -13.39 5.85 29.23
CA ALA A 142 -12.57 6.99 28.85
C ALA A 142 -11.26 6.54 28.17
N TYR A 143 -10.64 5.46 28.64
CA TYR A 143 -9.41 4.94 28.05
C TYR A 143 -9.62 4.38 26.64
N ALA A 144 -10.72 3.67 26.38
CA ALA A 144 -11.04 3.16 25.05
C ALA A 144 -11.20 4.29 24.02
N VAL A 145 -11.84 5.40 24.41
CA VAL A 145 -11.95 6.60 23.56
C VAL A 145 -10.58 7.20 23.24
N ILE A 146 -9.70 7.33 24.23
CA ILE A 146 -8.32 7.82 24.04
C ILE A 146 -7.56 6.91 23.08
N GLY A 147 -7.60 5.59 23.30
CA GLY A 147 -6.88 4.63 22.48
C GLY A 147 -7.35 4.56 21.02
N LEU A 148 -8.66 4.67 20.77
CA LEU A 148 -9.22 4.84 19.42
C LEU A 148 -8.76 6.15 18.79
N GLY A 149 -8.67 7.21 19.60
CA GLY A 149 -8.22 8.52 19.15
C GLY A 149 -6.75 8.56 18.75
N GLU A 150 -5.87 8.00 19.57
CA GLU A 150 -4.45 7.85 19.23
C GLU A 150 -4.24 7.02 17.96
N ASN A 151 -5.03 5.96 17.79
CA ASN A 151 -5.00 5.15 16.58
C ASN A 151 -5.43 5.98 15.35
N ALA A 152 -6.45 6.83 15.48
CA ALA A 152 -6.88 7.76 14.43
C ALA A 152 -5.76 8.70 13.97
N LEU A 153 -5.11 9.35 14.93
CA LEU A 153 -3.99 10.26 14.69
C LEU A 153 -2.81 9.50 14.08
N GLY A 154 -2.55 8.28 14.57
CA GLY A 154 -1.56 7.38 13.99
C GLY A 154 -1.85 7.06 12.52
N TRP A 155 -3.10 6.76 12.17
CA TRP A 155 -3.52 6.47 10.79
C TRP A 155 -3.29 7.67 9.85
N GLN A 156 -3.72 8.86 10.26
CA GLN A 156 -3.53 10.11 9.49
C GLN A 156 -2.04 10.50 9.32
N ASN A 157 -1.21 10.16 10.31
CA ASN A 157 0.23 10.38 10.26
C ASN A 157 0.97 9.28 9.48
N LEU A 158 0.38 8.10 9.34
CA LEU A 158 0.96 6.97 8.62
C LEU A 158 0.79 7.13 7.11
N VAL A 159 -0.43 7.41 6.65
CA VAL A 159 -0.79 7.43 5.22
C VAL A 159 -1.18 8.84 4.79
N ARG A 160 -0.83 9.21 3.56
CA ARG A 160 -1.38 10.39 2.89
C ARG A 160 -1.75 10.09 1.45
N ARG A 161 -2.72 10.86 0.94
CA ARG A 161 -2.99 10.94 -0.49
C ARG A 161 -1.95 11.83 -1.16
N TYR A 162 -1.46 11.38 -2.31
CA TYR A 162 -0.54 12.08 -3.21
C TYR A 162 -1.31 12.44 -4.48
N ASP A 163 -1.74 13.70 -4.54
CA ASP A 163 -2.34 14.38 -5.70
C ASP A 163 -1.53 15.63 -6.12
N ASP A 164 -0.51 15.99 -5.33
CA ASP A 164 0.46 17.03 -5.63
C ASP A 164 1.46 16.63 -6.74
N GLU A 165 2.03 17.62 -7.42
CA GLU A 165 2.99 17.46 -8.53
C GLU A 165 4.14 16.49 -8.19
N ASP A 166 4.83 16.71 -7.07
CA ASP A 166 5.94 15.86 -6.63
C ASP A 166 5.50 14.40 -6.41
N GLY A 167 4.31 14.21 -5.84
CA GLY A 167 3.68 12.93 -5.60
C GLY A 167 3.37 12.17 -6.89
N LEU A 168 2.77 12.85 -7.86
CA LEU A 168 2.40 12.26 -9.15
C LEU A 168 3.65 11.97 -10.00
N LEU A 169 4.64 12.87 -10.01
CA LEU A 169 5.94 12.65 -10.66
C LEU A 169 6.67 11.42 -10.09
N ARG A 170 6.59 11.19 -8.77
CA ARG A 170 7.13 9.96 -8.15
C ARG A 170 6.46 8.71 -8.70
N LYS A 171 5.14 8.70 -8.82
CA LYS A 171 4.39 7.57 -9.39
C LYS A 171 4.72 7.39 -10.88
N ALA A 172 4.86 8.48 -11.63
CA ALA A 172 5.28 8.45 -13.03
C ALA A 172 6.69 7.86 -13.23
N ASP A 173 7.64 8.14 -12.33
CA ASP A 173 8.97 7.49 -12.33
C ASP A 173 8.85 5.98 -12.09
N VAL A 174 7.99 5.55 -11.16
CA VAL A 174 7.70 4.12 -10.93
C VAL A 174 7.10 3.47 -12.18
N VAL A 175 6.14 4.13 -12.84
CA VAL A 175 5.54 3.67 -14.11
C VAL A 175 6.60 3.52 -15.19
N ASN A 176 7.38 4.57 -15.45
CA ASN A 176 8.43 4.55 -16.47
C ASN A 176 9.52 3.49 -16.18
N ARG A 177 9.84 3.21 -14.92
CA ARG A 177 10.78 2.14 -14.55
C ARG A 177 10.20 0.73 -14.61
N SER A 178 8.86 0.61 -14.59
CA SER A 178 8.15 -0.67 -14.62
C SER A 178 7.81 -1.14 -16.04
N LYS A 179 8.17 -0.36 -17.06
CA LYS A 179 7.99 -0.72 -18.48
C LYS A 179 8.77 -2.00 -18.81
N ASP A 180 8.16 -2.84 -19.66
CA ASP A 180 8.80 -4.02 -20.20
C ASP A 180 9.91 -3.66 -21.22
N GLU A 181 10.68 -4.67 -21.65
CA GLU A 181 11.79 -4.46 -22.60
C GLU A 181 11.33 -3.83 -23.92
N PHE A 182 10.19 -4.25 -24.45
CA PHE A 182 9.63 -3.71 -25.68
C PHE A 182 9.19 -2.26 -25.48
N THR A 183 8.45 -1.90 -24.44
CA THR A 183 8.03 -0.50 -24.23
C THR A 183 9.23 0.43 -23.94
N ASN A 184 10.21 -0.07 -23.18
CA ASN A 184 11.36 0.72 -22.72
C ASN A 184 12.38 1.02 -23.82
N ALA A 185 12.82 0.02 -24.58
CA ALA A 185 13.78 0.21 -25.67
C ALA A 185 13.75 -0.93 -26.69
N ARG A 186 13.44 -0.60 -27.95
CA ARG A 186 13.33 -1.55 -29.07
C ARG A 186 14.44 -1.33 -30.09
N ASN A 187 15.69 -1.25 -29.63
CA ASN A 187 16.81 -0.90 -30.50
C ASN A 187 17.44 -2.16 -31.11
N LEU A 188 17.64 -2.17 -32.43
CA LEU A 188 18.27 -3.28 -33.14
C LEU A 188 19.41 -2.77 -34.04
N GLY A 189 20.54 -3.48 -34.03
CA GLY A 189 21.65 -3.28 -34.98
C GLY A 189 21.56 -4.20 -36.20
N THR A 190 22.43 -3.99 -37.19
CA THR A 190 22.44 -4.74 -38.45
C THR A 190 22.42 -6.26 -38.26
N SER A 191 23.26 -6.82 -37.38
CA SER A 191 23.34 -8.28 -37.20
C SER A 191 22.10 -8.90 -36.55
N GLN A 192 21.34 -8.10 -35.78
CA GLN A 192 20.08 -8.52 -35.17
C GLN A 192 18.91 -8.42 -36.16
N LEU A 193 19.00 -7.50 -37.12
CA LEU A 193 18.01 -7.30 -38.17
C LEU A 193 18.19 -8.29 -39.33
N ILE A 194 19.43 -8.57 -39.71
CA ILE A 194 19.79 -9.42 -40.84
C ILE A 194 20.74 -10.51 -40.32
N PRO A 195 20.23 -11.73 -40.09
CA PRO A 195 21.04 -12.84 -39.63
C PRO A 195 22.26 -13.06 -40.54
N ASN A 196 23.44 -13.24 -39.94
CA ASN A 196 24.74 -13.42 -40.61
C ASN A 196 25.35 -12.17 -41.27
N ALA A 197 24.70 -11.00 -41.21
CA ALA A 197 25.33 -9.74 -41.62
C ALA A 197 26.25 -9.19 -40.52
N PRO A 198 27.41 -8.59 -40.86
CA PRO A 198 28.23 -7.88 -39.89
C PRO A 198 27.50 -6.62 -39.40
N ASP A 199 27.75 -6.21 -38.15
CA ASP A 199 27.17 -4.97 -37.59
C ASP A 199 27.50 -3.74 -38.43
N VAL A 200 28.70 -3.71 -39.03
CA VAL A 200 29.11 -2.70 -40.01
C VAL A 200 29.69 -3.42 -41.23
N LEU A 201 29.04 -3.28 -42.37
CA LEU A 201 29.53 -3.75 -43.67
C LEU A 201 30.59 -2.78 -44.19
N ASN A 202 31.83 -3.25 -44.31
CA ASN A 202 32.95 -2.44 -44.76
C ASN A 202 33.36 -2.80 -46.20
N LEU A 203 33.16 -1.86 -47.13
CA LEU A 203 33.45 -1.98 -48.56
C LEU A 203 34.75 -1.24 -48.94
N GLY A 204 35.65 -1.01 -47.97
CA GLY A 204 36.94 -0.36 -48.16
C GLY A 204 36.88 1.15 -47.97
N ILE A 205 36.28 1.88 -48.93
CA ILE A 205 36.09 3.34 -48.85
C ILE A 205 34.68 3.75 -48.40
N THR A 206 33.80 2.77 -48.19
CA THR A 206 32.43 2.98 -47.72
C THR A 206 32.12 2.00 -46.59
N ARG A 207 31.46 2.47 -45.54
CA ARG A 207 30.95 1.66 -44.43
C ARG A 207 29.44 1.84 -44.34
N LEU A 208 28.72 0.73 -44.15
CA LEU A 208 27.27 0.71 -44.08
C LEU A 208 26.82 -0.03 -42.83
N TRP A 209 25.79 0.47 -42.15
CA TRP A 209 25.10 -0.26 -41.08
C TRP A 209 23.64 0.17 -40.99
N LEU A 210 22.82 -0.75 -40.49
CA LEU A 210 21.40 -0.52 -40.24
C LEU A 210 21.21 -0.28 -38.74
N ARG A 211 20.27 0.62 -38.44
CA ARG A 211 19.95 0.93 -37.06
C ARG A 211 18.45 1.15 -36.92
N LYS A 212 17.81 0.30 -36.11
CA LYS A 212 16.45 0.50 -35.63
C LYS A 212 16.54 1.07 -34.22
N GLU A 213 15.85 2.17 -33.95
CA GLU A 213 15.72 2.74 -32.61
C GLU A 213 14.27 3.02 -32.32
N GLY A 214 13.80 2.67 -31.12
CA GLY A 214 12.45 3.01 -30.71
C GLY A 214 12.24 2.89 -29.21
N ARG A 215 11.35 3.71 -28.67
CA ARG A 215 10.98 3.71 -27.25
C ARG A 215 9.67 4.46 -27.05
N THR A 216 9.04 4.18 -25.92
CA THR A 216 7.80 4.87 -25.51
C THR A 216 7.95 5.34 -24.08
N ASN A 217 7.64 6.62 -23.81
CA ASN A 217 7.77 7.21 -22.49
C ASN A 217 6.48 7.92 -22.11
N LEU A 218 6.15 7.83 -20.81
CA LEU A 218 5.23 8.76 -20.19
C LEU A 218 6.00 10.04 -19.90
N VAL A 219 5.56 11.13 -20.50
CA VAL A 219 6.11 12.48 -20.32
C VAL A 219 5.04 13.36 -19.68
N SER A 220 5.47 14.48 -19.11
CA SER A 220 4.59 15.35 -18.35
C SER A 220 4.99 16.81 -18.47
N ASP A 221 4.00 17.70 -18.39
CA ASP A 221 4.18 19.14 -18.21
C ASP A 221 3.48 19.63 -16.96
N ALA A 222 3.99 20.71 -16.39
CA ALA A 222 3.23 21.50 -15.42
C ALA A 222 2.63 22.71 -16.15
N GLN A 223 1.33 22.68 -16.43
CA GLN A 223 0.60 23.81 -17.03
C GLN A 223 -0.48 24.32 -16.07
N ASP A 224 -0.46 25.64 -15.80
CA ASP A 224 -1.43 26.34 -14.95
C ASP A 224 -1.66 25.70 -13.56
N GLY A 225 -0.62 25.08 -12.99
CA GLY A 225 -0.69 24.43 -11.68
C GLY A 225 -1.31 23.03 -11.70
N SER A 226 -1.54 22.46 -12.89
CA SER A 226 -2.00 21.09 -13.11
C SER A 226 -0.97 20.29 -13.90
N MET A 227 -0.84 19.00 -13.58
CA MET A 227 0.04 18.08 -14.30
C MET A 227 -0.68 17.55 -15.55
N GLN A 228 -0.12 17.86 -16.72
CA GLN A 228 -0.51 17.25 -17.99
C GLN A 228 0.35 16.02 -18.24
N TRP A 229 -0.26 14.98 -18.81
CA TRP A 229 0.39 13.69 -19.04
C TRP A 229 0.19 13.24 -20.46
N GLU A 230 1.25 12.71 -21.06
CA GLU A 230 1.23 12.25 -22.44
C GLU A 230 2.06 10.97 -22.55
N TRP A 231 1.47 9.92 -23.12
CA TRP A 231 2.26 8.77 -23.56
C TRP A 231 2.72 9.03 -24.98
N LYS A 232 4.03 8.99 -25.23
CA LYS A 232 4.61 9.23 -26.55
C LYS A 232 5.54 8.09 -26.96
N GLY A 233 5.27 7.49 -28.11
CA GLY A 233 6.02 6.39 -28.69
C GLY A 233 6.66 6.82 -30.00
N LYS A 234 7.96 6.52 -30.18
CA LYS A 234 8.66 6.75 -31.45
C LYS A 234 9.44 5.52 -31.88
N ASP A 235 9.36 5.18 -33.15
CA ASP A 235 10.13 4.12 -33.79
C ASP A 235 10.77 4.65 -35.08
N THR A 236 12.02 4.31 -35.32
CA THR A 236 12.81 4.82 -36.45
C THR A 236 13.74 3.74 -36.98
N PHE A 237 14.03 3.81 -38.28
CA PHE A 237 15.03 2.99 -38.92
C PHE A 237 15.76 3.76 -40.01
N SER A 238 17.08 3.69 -39.95
CA SER A 238 17.95 4.36 -40.89
C SER A 238 19.04 3.43 -41.38
N LEU A 239 19.37 3.58 -42.67
CA LEU A 239 20.63 3.14 -43.21
C LEU A 239 21.67 4.23 -42.96
N HIS A 240 22.74 3.87 -42.28
CA HIS A 240 23.88 4.75 -42.08
C HIS A 240 24.98 4.40 -43.06
N ARG A 241 25.53 5.44 -43.68
CA ARG A 241 26.61 5.35 -44.65
C ARG A 241 27.73 6.30 -44.28
N GLU A 242 28.94 5.78 -44.18
CA GLU A 242 30.15 6.60 -44.08
C GLU A 242 31.00 6.40 -45.33
N ASP A 243 31.31 7.49 -46.03
CA ASP A 243 32.23 7.47 -47.17
C ASP A 243 33.56 8.15 -46.80
N LEU A 244 34.67 7.57 -47.26
CA LEU A 244 36.00 8.15 -47.15
C LEU A 244 36.18 9.24 -48.22
N GLU A 245 36.04 10.50 -47.82
CA GLU A 245 36.21 11.64 -48.71
C GLU A 245 37.64 12.22 -48.57
N PHE A 246 38.31 12.43 -49.70
CA PHE A 246 39.63 13.08 -49.74
C PHE A 246 39.46 14.60 -49.81
N THR A 247 39.61 15.25 -48.66
CA THR A 247 39.56 16.71 -48.57
C THR A 247 40.96 17.31 -48.69
N ARG A 248 41.06 18.64 -48.89
CA ARG A 248 42.34 19.37 -48.87
C ARG A 248 43.12 19.24 -47.54
N ARG A 249 42.47 18.78 -46.46
CA ARG A 249 43.08 18.54 -45.14
C ARG A 249 43.37 17.06 -44.86
N GLY A 250 43.18 16.18 -45.84
CA GLY A 250 43.37 14.74 -45.72
C GLY A 250 42.06 13.93 -45.82
N PRO A 251 42.18 12.60 -45.76
CA PRO A 251 41.03 11.70 -45.79
C PRO A 251 40.17 11.89 -44.54
N ARG A 252 38.85 12.03 -44.73
CA ARG A 252 37.87 12.13 -43.66
C ARG A 252 36.68 11.24 -43.96
N TRP A 253 36.22 10.51 -42.96
CA TRP A 253 34.93 9.81 -43.04
C TRP A 253 33.79 10.82 -42.92
N VAL A 254 32.87 10.78 -43.88
CA VAL A 254 31.69 11.63 -43.91
C VAL A 254 30.46 10.76 -43.72
N HIS A 255 29.80 10.96 -42.58
CA HIS A 255 28.60 10.23 -42.19
C HIS A 255 27.35 10.81 -42.85
N ARG A 256 26.49 9.93 -43.35
CA ARG A 256 25.16 10.23 -43.90
C ARG A 256 24.16 9.23 -43.34
N GLU A 257 23.09 9.75 -42.76
CA GLU A 257 21.92 8.98 -42.38
C GLU A 257 20.88 9.07 -43.50
N LEU A 258 20.36 7.92 -43.92
CA LEU A 258 19.25 7.74 -44.85
C LEU A 258 18.08 7.15 -44.06
N PRO A 259 17.09 7.96 -43.66
CA PRO A 259 15.86 7.48 -43.03
C PRO A 259 15.07 6.60 -43.99
N LEU A 260 14.66 5.42 -43.53
CA LEU A 260 13.90 4.45 -44.32
C LEU A 260 12.55 4.11 -43.68
N GLY A 261 12.42 4.25 -42.36
CA GLY A 261 11.13 4.20 -41.70
C GLY A 261 11.12 5.07 -40.45
N TRP A 262 9.95 5.60 -40.12
CA TRP A 262 9.72 6.40 -38.92
C TRP A 262 8.25 6.27 -38.50
N GLY A 263 7.98 6.40 -37.20
CA GLY A 263 6.64 6.40 -36.63
C GLY A 263 6.65 7.17 -35.31
N SER A 264 5.63 7.96 -35.06
CA SER A 264 5.46 8.76 -33.85
C SER A 264 3.98 8.84 -33.49
N ARG A 265 3.63 8.24 -32.35
CA ARG A 265 2.26 8.19 -31.83
C ARG A 265 2.22 8.78 -30.43
N HIS A 266 1.10 9.43 -30.12
CA HIS A 266 0.82 9.98 -28.81
C HIS A 266 -0.70 9.95 -28.56
N VAL A 267 -1.14 10.19 -27.32
CA VAL A 267 -2.53 9.99 -26.92
C VAL A 267 -3.34 11.29 -26.99
N ASN A 268 -3.03 12.31 -26.20
CA ASN A 268 -3.91 13.48 -26.07
C ASN A 268 -3.62 14.60 -27.10
N GLY A 269 -2.36 14.81 -27.46
CA GLY A 269 -1.97 15.83 -28.44
C GLY A 269 -1.80 17.23 -27.87
N ASP A 270 -2.03 17.41 -26.57
CA ASP A 270 -1.95 18.70 -25.87
C ASP A 270 -0.52 19.05 -25.39
N PHE A 271 0.46 18.19 -25.67
CA PHE A 271 1.82 18.30 -25.14
C PHE A 271 2.88 18.54 -26.23
N GLU A 272 3.33 19.78 -26.37
CA GLU A 272 4.33 20.22 -27.36
C GLU A 272 5.74 20.43 -26.76
N CYS A 273 6.38 19.36 -26.26
CA CYS A 273 7.78 19.46 -25.77
C CYS A 273 8.85 19.59 -26.89
N GLU A 274 8.45 19.63 -28.16
CA GLU A 274 9.35 19.52 -29.32
C GLU A 274 9.64 20.86 -30.01
N GLU A 275 8.90 21.93 -29.68
CA GLU A 275 9.12 23.28 -30.26
C GLU A 275 10.55 23.82 -30.01
N GLY A 276 11.19 23.39 -28.91
CA GLY A 276 12.58 23.72 -28.59
C GLY A 276 13.62 23.05 -29.50
N GLN A 277 13.29 21.90 -30.10
CA GLN A 277 14.19 21.19 -31.03
C GLN A 277 14.15 21.79 -32.44
N ASP A 278 13.05 22.47 -32.80
CA ASP A 278 12.80 22.97 -34.16
C ASP A 278 13.46 24.34 -34.44
N ARG A 279 13.82 25.09 -33.38
CA ARG A 279 14.38 26.46 -33.51
C ARG A 279 15.83 26.55 -34.00
N SER A 280 16.53 25.43 -34.29
CA SER A 280 17.84 25.51 -34.94
C SER A 280 18.17 24.36 -35.90
N ARG A 281 18.00 24.63 -37.20
CA ARG A 281 18.52 23.79 -38.32
C ARG A 281 20.02 23.48 -38.27
N TRP A 282 20.78 24.12 -37.38
CA TRP A 282 22.24 24.05 -37.29
C TRP A 282 22.78 23.52 -35.95
N TRP A 283 21.97 23.41 -34.89
CA TRP A 283 22.45 23.11 -33.53
C TRP A 283 21.48 22.26 -32.67
N SER A 284 20.68 21.38 -33.29
CA SER A 284 19.68 20.53 -32.61
C SER A 284 20.22 19.64 -31.47
N TRP A 285 21.54 19.45 -31.36
CA TRP A 285 22.16 18.70 -30.26
C TRP A 285 22.40 19.52 -28.98
N ARG A 286 22.18 20.86 -29.00
CA ARG A 286 22.63 21.78 -27.95
C ARG A 286 21.55 22.24 -26.97
N TYR A 287 20.27 22.09 -27.30
CA TYR A 287 19.16 22.45 -26.41
C TYR A 287 18.33 21.19 -26.14
N SER A 288 18.57 20.57 -24.99
CA SER A 288 17.61 19.68 -24.33
C SER A 288 17.08 20.44 -23.12
N ASP A 289 16.41 21.55 -23.38
CA ASP A 289 15.64 22.24 -22.35
C ASP A 289 14.18 21.80 -22.51
N ASP A 290 13.58 21.48 -21.36
CA ASP A 290 12.18 21.18 -21.06
C ASP A 290 11.63 19.80 -21.48
N GLY A 291 11.65 18.88 -20.50
CA GLY A 291 10.64 17.82 -20.34
C GLY A 291 10.80 16.53 -21.16
N CYS A 292 11.31 16.56 -22.39
CA CYS A 292 11.26 15.39 -23.27
C CYS A 292 12.55 14.54 -23.35
N PRO A 293 12.46 13.21 -23.14
CA PRO A 293 13.60 12.32 -23.30
C PRO A 293 14.01 12.22 -24.76
N ARG A 294 15.31 12.03 -25.04
CA ARG A 294 15.77 11.67 -26.39
C ARG A 294 15.24 10.29 -26.77
N TYR A 295 14.58 10.17 -27.92
CA TYR A 295 14.04 8.88 -28.39
C TYR A 295 15.07 8.09 -29.21
N THR A 296 15.93 8.77 -29.97
CA THR A 296 16.98 8.13 -30.76
C THR A 296 18.38 8.66 -30.42
N GLN A 297 19.41 7.87 -30.71
CA GLN A 297 20.81 8.29 -30.55
C GLN A 297 21.48 8.53 -31.91
N GLN A 298 21.28 7.61 -32.85
CA GLN A 298 21.88 7.63 -34.19
C GLN A 298 20.87 8.09 -35.25
N ASN A 299 19.61 7.69 -35.12
CA ASN A 299 18.54 7.93 -36.10
C ASN A 299 17.95 9.36 -36.03
N ARG A 300 18.80 10.39 -35.98
CA ARG A 300 18.37 11.77 -35.70
C ARG A 300 17.52 12.37 -36.82
N ARG A 301 17.82 12.06 -38.08
CA ARG A 301 17.00 12.53 -39.20
C ARG A 301 15.68 11.78 -39.24
N ALA A 302 15.67 10.48 -38.99
CA ALA A 302 14.41 9.74 -38.91
C ALA A 302 13.55 10.23 -37.73
N GLU A 303 14.12 10.54 -36.56
CA GLU A 303 13.39 11.13 -35.44
C GLU A 303 12.79 12.49 -35.80
N MET A 304 13.53 13.35 -36.50
CA MET A 304 13.01 14.62 -36.98
C MET A 304 11.81 14.44 -37.93
N ILE A 305 11.86 13.47 -38.83
CA ILE A 305 10.73 13.20 -39.73
C ILE A 305 9.55 12.62 -38.93
N ALA A 306 9.82 11.73 -37.96
CA ALA A 306 8.80 11.18 -37.06
C ALA A 306 8.05 12.30 -36.31
N ASN A 307 8.76 13.32 -35.83
CA ASN A 307 8.16 14.47 -35.16
C ASN A 307 7.25 15.28 -36.10
N LEU A 308 7.66 15.46 -37.35
CA LEU A 308 6.88 16.19 -38.36
C LEU A 308 5.64 15.41 -38.84
N SER A 309 5.65 14.09 -38.69
CA SER A 309 4.55 13.19 -39.06
C SER A 309 3.94 12.51 -37.83
N GLN A 310 3.96 13.17 -36.68
CA GLN A 310 3.37 12.62 -35.47
C GLN A 310 1.83 12.60 -35.60
N GLU A 311 1.24 11.52 -35.12
CA GLU A 311 -0.22 11.33 -35.13
C GLU A 311 -0.71 11.09 -33.71
N ALA A 312 -1.82 11.74 -33.36
CA ALA A 312 -2.54 11.47 -32.13
C ALA A 312 -3.40 10.22 -32.29
N LEU A 313 -3.64 9.52 -31.19
CA LEU A 313 -4.69 8.52 -31.06
C LEU A 313 -5.94 9.25 -30.58
N ASP A 314 -7.09 9.02 -31.19
CA ASP A 314 -8.36 9.62 -30.76
C ASP A 314 -8.90 8.93 -29.49
N ALA A 315 -8.17 9.06 -28.38
CA ALA A 315 -8.42 8.37 -27.13
C ALA A 315 -8.35 9.32 -25.94
N GLU A 316 -9.39 9.35 -25.11
CA GLU A 316 -9.39 10.12 -23.87
C GLU A 316 -8.43 9.49 -22.84
N TYR A 317 -7.49 10.30 -22.34
CA TYR A 317 -6.54 9.88 -21.31
C TYR A 317 -6.26 10.99 -20.31
N ASN A 318 -6.52 10.74 -19.03
CA ASN A 318 -6.39 11.76 -17.99
C ASN A 318 -5.08 11.67 -17.19
N GLY A 319 -4.15 10.80 -17.59
CA GLY A 319 -2.83 10.76 -16.97
C GLY A 319 -2.70 9.96 -15.67
N ILE A 320 -1.67 10.31 -14.89
CA ILE A 320 -1.40 9.65 -13.61
C ILE A 320 -2.44 10.10 -12.57
N ARG A 321 -3.20 9.14 -12.07
CA ARG A 321 -4.17 9.36 -11.00
C ARG A 321 -3.50 9.43 -9.63
N ALA A 322 -4.09 10.23 -8.74
CA ALA A 322 -3.69 10.32 -7.34
C ALA A 322 -3.73 8.95 -6.63
N TYR A 323 -2.97 8.80 -5.55
CA TYR A 323 -2.82 7.53 -4.85
C TYR A 323 -2.45 7.71 -3.39
N ASN A 324 -2.73 6.71 -2.57
CA ASN A 324 -2.31 6.71 -1.17
C ASN A 324 -0.95 6.03 -0.99
N ASP A 325 -0.08 6.63 -0.19
CA ASP A 325 1.21 6.05 0.20
C ASP A 325 1.61 6.55 1.60
N LEU A 326 2.71 6.03 2.14
CA LEU A 326 3.21 6.46 3.45
C LEU A 326 3.57 7.94 3.44
N ARG A 327 3.15 8.67 4.46
CA ARG A 327 3.45 10.10 4.62
C ARG A 327 4.96 10.35 4.79
N ASN A 328 5.63 9.51 5.59
CA ASN A 328 7.07 9.57 5.78
C ASN A 328 7.80 8.53 4.93
N LEU A 329 8.27 8.96 3.77
CA LEU A 329 9.01 8.16 2.78
C LEU A 329 10.51 8.04 3.07
N SER A 330 10.99 8.55 4.20
CA SER A 330 12.41 8.49 4.55
C SER A 330 12.86 7.05 4.72
N ARG A 331 14.05 6.71 4.20
CA ARG A 331 14.69 5.41 4.45
C ARG A 331 14.97 5.15 5.93
N GLN A 332 14.92 6.18 6.78
CA GLN A 332 15.07 6.06 8.22
C GLN A 332 13.77 5.59 8.90
N ASN A 333 12.61 5.77 8.24
CA ASN A 333 11.32 5.25 8.69
C ASN A 333 11.12 3.81 8.18
N GLY A 334 12.04 2.92 8.55
CA GLY A 334 12.09 1.55 8.00
C GLY A 334 10.98 0.62 8.50
N ASP A 335 10.42 0.91 9.68
CA ASP A 335 9.43 0.09 10.39
C ASP A 335 8.33 0.99 10.99
N PRO A 336 7.50 1.62 10.14
CA PRO A 336 6.35 2.38 10.62
C PRO A 336 5.34 1.43 11.30
N ARG A 337 4.82 1.87 12.44
CA ARG A 337 3.87 1.10 13.24
C ARG A 337 2.65 1.92 13.60
N LEU A 338 1.53 1.23 13.70
CA LEU A 338 0.28 1.80 14.18
C LEU A 338 -0.23 0.95 15.33
N ALA A 339 -0.44 1.57 16.48
CA ALA A 339 -0.96 0.86 17.65
C ALA A 339 -2.47 1.06 17.77
N LEU A 340 -3.15 0.05 18.33
CA LEU A 340 -4.51 0.17 18.84
C LEU A 340 -4.50 -0.37 20.27
N ARG A 341 -5.08 0.40 21.19
CA ARG A 341 -5.18 0.06 22.61
C ARG A 341 -6.60 0.29 23.05
N LEU A 342 -7.16 -0.67 23.76
CA LEU A 342 -8.57 -0.65 24.16
C LEU A 342 -8.71 -1.21 25.55
N GLU A 343 -9.65 -0.64 26.30
CA GLU A 343 -10.15 -1.19 27.54
C GLU A 343 -11.53 -1.78 27.29
N VAL A 344 -11.74 -3.01 27.77
CA VAL A 344 -13.05 -3.67 27.80
C VAL A 344 -13.45 -3.86 29.25
N GLU A 345 -14.67 -3.46 29.57
CA GLU A 345 -15.21 -3.48 30.92
C GLU A 345 -16.38 -4.44 31.05
N LEU A 346 -16.39 -5.16 32.17
CA LEU A 346 -17.53 -5.90 32.73
C LEU A 346 -18.02 -5.14 33.97
N PRO A 347 -19.24 -4.57 33.95
CA PRO A 347 -19.80 -3.83 35.08
C PRO A 347 -19.84 -4.67 36.36
N GLN A 348 -19.62 -4.03 37.52
CA GLN A 348 -19.61 -4.69 38.82
C GLN A 348 -20.90 -5.45 39.06
N SER A 349 -22.06 -4.94 38.61
CA SER A 349 -23.37 -5.62 38.68
C SER A 349 -23.36 -7.02 38.05
N ASP A 350 -22.53 -7.23 37.05
CA ASP A 350 -22.47 -8.45 36.24
C ASP A 350 -21.26 -9.34 36.56
N VAL A 351 -20.29 -8.83 37.33
CA VAL A 351 -19.18 -9.63 37.85
C VAL A 351 -19.71 -10.64 38.87
N ARG A 352 -19.35 -11.91 38.72
CA ARG A 352 -19.66 -12.96 39.68
C ARG A 352 -18.67 -12.94 40.83
N THR A 353 -19.10 -12.40 41.95
CA THR A 353 -18.36 -12.36 43.21
C THR A 353 -18.98 -13.30 44.23
N ALA A 354 -18.27 -13.56 45.34
CA ALA A 354 -18.73 -14.50 46.35
C ALA A 354 -19.98 -13.99 47.08
N SER A 355 -20.14 -12.66 47.20
CA SER A 355 -21.34 -12.00 47.71
C SER A 355 -22.61 -12.32 46.93
N LYS A 356 -22.49 -12.63 45.63
CA LYS A 356 -23.62 -12.91 44.74
C LYS A 356 -24.00 -14.40 44.64
N ILE A 357 -23.43 -15.25 45.48
CA ILE A 357 -23.82 -16.67 45.55
C ILE A 357 -25.17 -16.77 46.27
N ASP A 358 -26.22 -17.13 45.54
CA ASP A 358 -27.58 -17.22 46.10
C ASP A 358 -27.64 -18.11 47.35
N GLY A 359 -28.13 -17.55 48.45
CA GLY A 359 -28.29 -18.21 49.75
C GLY A 359 -27.02 -18.52 50.54
N LEU A 360 -25.81 -18.20 50.03
CA LEU A 360 -24.52 -18.49 50.68
C LEU A 360 -23.54 -17.31 50.72
N GLY A 361 -23.67 -16.36 49.79
CA GLY A 361 -22.83 -15.17 49.69
C GLY A 361 -23.25 -14.06 50.67
N SER A 362 -22.32 -13.16 50.97
CA SER A 362 -22.59 -11.87 51.64
C SER A 362 -21.46 -10.88 51.32
N ASP A 363 -21.75 -9.58 51.36
CA ASP A 363 -20.75 -8.49 51.30
C ASP A 363 -19.95 -8.35 52.61
N SER A 364 -20.24 -9.18 53.61
CA SER A 364 -19.60 -9.16 54.91
C SER A 364 -19.46 -10.57 55.51
N VAL A 365 -18.42 -10.77 56.31
CA VAL A 365 -18.25 -12.00 57.10
C VAL A 365 -19.28 -11.98 58.25
N PRO A 366 -20.04 -13.07 58.48
CA PRO A 366 -21.01 -13.14 59.59
C PRO A 366 -20.35 -12.87 60.94
N GLU A 367 -20.94 -11.98 61.75
CA GLU A 367 -20.47 -11.73 63.13
C GLU A 367 -20.71 -12.92 64.05
N ASP A 368 -21.74 -13.73 63.77
CA ASP A 368 -22.11 -14.93 64.54
C ASP A 368 -21.80 -16.22 63.76
N GLU A 369 -21.34 -17.27 64.46
CA GLU A 369 -21.08 -18.58 63.87
C GLU A 369 -22.36 -19.17 63.22
N LEU A 370 -22.25 -19.55 61.95
CA LEU A 370 -23.32 -20.23 61.23
C LEU A 370 -23.65 -21.56 61.90
N ARG A 371 -24.87 -21.67 62.44
CA ARG A 371 -25.36 -22.82 63.23
C ARG A 371 -25.19 -24.18 62.55
N SER A 372 -25.22 -24.23 61.22
CA SER A 372 -25.06 -25.42 60.37
C SER A 372 -23.76 -25.41 59.55
N GLY A 373 -22.94 -24.35 59.63
CA GLY A 373 -21.83 -24.11 58.71
C GLY A 373 -22.25 -23.83 57.26
N MET A 374 -23.56 -23.78 56.97
CA MET A 374 -24.14 -23.47 55.66
C MET A 374 -25.26 -22.45 55.84
N GLY A 375 -25.18 -21.32 55.15
CA GLY A 375 -26.14 -20.22 55.21
C GLY A 375 -25.56 -18.94 54.59
N GLU A 376 -26.38 -17.89 54.54
CA GLU A 376 -25.99 -16.57 54.04
C GLU A 376 -24.73 -16.05 54.75
N GLY A 377 -23.76 -15.56 53.98
CA GLY A 377 -22.44 -15.16 54.48
C GLY A 377 -21.45 -16.29 54.77
N MET A 378 -21.76 -17.55 54.43
CA MET A 378 -20.75 -18.63 54.37
C MET A 378 -19.55 -18.24 53.51
N PHE A 379 -19.80 -17.48 52.44
CA PHE A 379 -18.78 -16.86 51.60
C PHE A 379 -18.84 -15.32 51.70
N GLY A 380 -18.67 -14.80 52.92
CA GLY A 380 -18.59 -13.37 53.18
C GLY A 380 -17.26 -12.78 52.71
N THR A 381 -17.32 -11.84 51.77
CA THR A 381 -16.16 -11.04 51.35
C THR A 381 -16.61 -9.64 50.97
N GLU A 382 -15.83 -8.64 51.34
CA GLU A 382 -16.05 -7.30 50.82
C GLU A 382 -15.53 -7.24 49.38
N ASP A 383 -16.41 -6.94 48.42
CA ASP A 383 -16.03 -6.80 47.02
C ASP A 383 -15.31 -5.46 46.82
N GLN A 384 -13.98 -5.50 46.73
CA GLN A 384 -13.16 -4.34 46.41
C GLN A 384 -12.78 -4.36 44.92
N MET A 385 -13.23 -3.35 44.17
CA MET A 385 -12.86 -3.13 42.76
C MET A 385 -12.41 -1.69 42.56
N ALA A 386 -11.43 -1.48 41.68
CA ALA A 386 -11.05 -0.15 41.22
C ALA A 386 -12.13 0.39 40.26
N GLY A 387 -13.01 1.24 40.77
CA GLY A 387 -14.14 1.81 40.03
C GLY A 387 -15.35 0.87 39.92
N GLU A 388 -16.17 1.06 38.88
CA GLU A 388 -17.50 0.43 38.75
C GLU A 388 -17.51 -0.98 38.11
N GLY A 389 -16.37 -1.68 38.05
CA GLY A 389 -16.32 -3.00 37.41
C GLY A 389 -14.93 -3.61 37.20
N MET A 390 -14.90 -4.76 36.53
CA MET A 390 -13.67 -5.44 36.10
C MET A 390 -13.30 -4.97 34.69
N ALA A 391 -12.06 -4.49 34.51
CA ALA A 391 -11.58 -4.06 33.20
C ALA A 391 -10.30 -4.78 32.77
N ILE A 392 -10.15 -4.96 31.46
CA ILE A 392 -8.93 -5.45 30.84
C ILE A 392 -8.52 -4.51 29.71
N ILE A 393 -7.22 -4.22 29.67
CA ILE A 393 -6.61 -3.45 28.58
C ILE A 393 -5.88 -4.44 27.68
N ALA A 394 -6.13 -4.32 26.38
CA ALA A 394 -5.39 -5.02 25.35
C ALA A 394 -4.61 -4.01 24.49
N SER A 395 -3.51 -4.47 23.89
CA SER A 395 -2.68 -3.67 23.00
C SER A 395 -2.24 -4.51 21.81
N GLY A 396 -2.27 -3.89 20.64
CA GLY A 396 -1.82 -4.49 19.40
C GLY A 396 -1.12 -3.47 18.54
N GLU A 397 -0.33 -3.97 17.60
CA GLU A 397 0.29 -3.13 16.58
C GLU A 397 0.13 -3.74 15.20
N LEU A 398 -0.13 -2.86 14.24
CA LEU A 398 0.03 -3.07 12.82
C LEU A 398 1.46 -2.70 12.44
N PHE A 399 2.10 -3.57 11.66
CA PHE A 399 3.51 -3.44 11.27
C PHE A 399 3.74 -4.01 9.87
N PHE A 400 4.88 -3.66 9.27
CA PHE A 400 5.26 -4.14 7.94
C PHE A 400 6.22 -5.33 8.04
N HIS A 401 5.90 -6.44 7.38
CA HIS A 401 6.64 -7.70 7.53
C HIS A 401 6.77 -8.48 6.21
N PRO A 402 7.85 -8.24 5.43
CA PRO A 402 8.08 -8.93 4.17
C PRO A 402 8.24 -10.45 4.33
N PRO A 403 7.87 -11.26 3.32
CA PRO A 403 8.00 -12.71 3.36
C PRO A 403 9.41 -13.23 3.68
N ASP A 404 10.45 -12.49 3.29
CA ASP A 404 11.85 -12.87 3.53
C ASP A 404 12.25 -12.79 5.02
N ASP A 405 11.48 -12.08 5.84
CA ASP A 405 11.74 -11.96 7.28
C ASP A 405 11.34 -13.21 8.07
N TYR A 406 10.42 -14.03 7.52
CA TYR A 406 10.08 -15.35 8.09
C TYR A 406 11.24 -16.35 8.04
N VAL A 407 12.20 -16.15 7.13
CA VAL A 407 13.35 -17.03 6.98
C VAL A 407 14.63 -16.20 7.00
N PRO A 408 15.24 -15.95 8.18
CA PRO A 408 16.46 -15.14 8.29
C PRO A 408 17.62 -15.64 7.41
N ALA A 409 17.64 -16.93 7.04
CA ALA A 409 18.64 -17.49 6.12
C ALA A 409 18.45 -17.05 4.66
N ARG A 410 17.23 -16.65 4.26
CA ARG A 410 16.91 -16.03 2.96
C ARG A 410 17.22 -14.54 2.94
N ARG A 411 17.47 -13.91 4.10
CA ARG A 411 18.00 -12.53 4.18
C ARG A 411 19.41 -12.46 3.60
N ARG A 412 19.51 -12.30 2.27
CA ARG A 412 20.76 -11.98 1.56
C ARG A 412 20.50 -10.84 0.59
N GLY A 413 20.87 -9.61 0.94
CA GLY A 413 20.88 -8.48 0.01
C GLY A 413 20.05 -7.27 0.46
N ARG A 414 19.23 -6.75 -0.46
CA ARG A 414 18.46 -5.51 -0.31
C ARG A 414 17.21 -5.77 0.54
N TYR A 415 16.97 -4.89 1.51
CA TYR A 415 15.79 -4.93 2.38
C TYR A 415 14.62 -4.21 1.70
N GLU A 416 13.45 -4.84 1.73
CA GLU A 416 12.21 -4.18 1.34
C GLU A 416 11.77 -3.28 2.50
N ILE A 417 11.64 -1.99 2.21
CA ILE A 417 11.19 -0.99 3.19
C ILE A 417 9.67 -0.92 3.10
N ALA A 418 9.02 -0.62 4.22
CA ALA A 418 7.59 -0.37 4.26
C ALA A 418 7.16 0.62 3.17
N SER A 419 6.14 0.23 2.42
CA SER A 419 5.53 1.06 1.39
C SER A 419 4.09 0.61 1.16
N LEU A 420 3.29 1.47 0.52
CA LEU A 420 2.01 1.03 -0.04
C LEU A 420 2.15 0.60 -1.49
N PHE A 421 3.28 -0.01 -1.86
CA PHE A 421 3.41 -0.80 -3.09
C PHE A 421 3.68 -2.28 -2.78
N SER A 422 3.76 -2.63 -1.49
CA SER A 422 4.07 -3.97 -1.00
C SER A 422 3.00 -4.40 0.01
N PRO A 423 2.22 -5.46 -0.27
CA PRO A 423 1.06 -5.85 0.54
C PRO A 423 1.46 -6.75 1.72
N TYR A 424 2.36 -6.26 2.57
CA TYR A 424 2.94 -7.04 3.68
C TYR A 424 2.63 -6.43 5.05
N TRP A 425 1.47 -5.79 5.18
CA TRP A 425 1.01 -5.25 6.45
C TRP A 425 0.32 -6.33 7.26
N GLU A 426 0.82 -6.56 8.47
CA GLU A 426 0.40 -7.59 9.39
C GLU A 426 0.06 -7.01 10.76
N VAL A 427 -0.54 -7.83 11.62
CA VAL A 427 -1.02 -7.45 12.94
C VAL A 427 -0.51 -8.44 13.98
N ARG A 428 -0.11 -7.93 15.14
CA ARG A 428 0.18 -8.75 16.31
C ARG A 428 -0.29 -8.07 17.60
N LEU A 429 -0.62 -8.89 18.59
CA LEU A 429 -0.81 -8.42 19.96
C LEU A 429 0.54 -8.09 20.59
N THR A 430 0.56 -7.09 21.46
CA THR A 430 1.75 -6.62 22.17
C THR A 430 1.44 -6.42 23.64
N ASN A 431 2.49 -6.37 24.47
CA ASN A 431 2.32 -6.07 25.88
C ASN A 431 1.89 -4.62 26.06
N THR A 432 0.81 -4.40 26.81
CA THR A 432 0.42 -3.06 27.26
C THR A 432 1.47 -2.49 28.22
N PRO A 433 2.12 -1.36 27.87
CA PRO A 433 3.10 -0.73 28.74
C PRO A 433 2.51 -0.31 30.09
N LEU A 434 3.36 -0.19 31.12
CA LEU A 434 2.91 0.04 32.50
C LEU A 434 2.26 1.40 32.67
N GLU A 435 2.80 2.44 32.02
CA GLU A 435 2.25 3.78 31.93
C GLU A 435 0.81 3.79 31.40
N ARG A 436 0.50 2.92 30.45
CA ARG A 436 -0.83 2.80 29.85
C ARG A 436 -1.82 2.09 30.77
N ARG A 437 -1.34 1.08 31.53
CA ARG A 437 -2.13 0.43 32.58
C ARG A 437 -2.47 1.40 33.70
N PHE A 438 -1.49 2.21 34.10
CA PHE A 438 -1.68 3.24 35.12
C PHE A 438 -2.71 4.30 34.67
N MET A 439 -2.58 4.80 33.43
CA MET A 439 -3.53 5.77 32.88
C MET A 439 -4.97 5.25 32.85
N ALA A 440 -5.19 4.01 32.40
CA ALA A 440 -6.52 3.42 32.42
C ALA A 440 -7.07 3.30 33.85
N TRP A 441 -6.25 2.88 34.80
CA TRP A 441 -6.65 2.80 36.21
C TRP A 441 -7.00 4.17 36.80
N THR A 442 -6.21 5.23 36.53
CA THR A 442 -6.52 6.58 37.03
C THR A 442 -7.77 7.18 36.40
N LEU A 443 -8.08 6.85 35.14
CA LEU A 443 -9.30 7.29 34.48
C LEU A 443 -10.57 6.63 35.04
N ARG A 444 -10.45 5.54 35.81
CA ARG A 444 -11.59 4.87 36.47
C ARG A 444 -11.92 5.49 37.84
N ASP A 445 -11.02 6.28 38.43
CA ASP A 445 -11.26 6.95 39.71
C ASP A 445 -11.01 8.47 39.57
N GLU A 446 -12.10 9.22 39.40
CA GLU A 446 -12.07 10.68 39.26
C GLU A 446 -11.38 11.39 40.44
N ASN A 447 -11.33 10.75 41.62
CA ASN A 447 -10.64 11.31 42.80
C ASN A 447 -9.12 11.37 42.61
N LEU A 448 -8.55 10.54 41.72
CA LEU A 448 -7.10 10.55 41.41
C LEU A 448 -6.72 11.70 40.45
N LEU A 449 -7.68 12.23 39.70
CA LEU A 449 -7.45 13.27 38.67
C LEU A 449 -7.78 14.70 39.14
N THR A 450 -8.64 14.84 40.16
CA THR A 450 -9.19 16.14 40.60
C THR A 450 -8.23 17.04 41.37
N GLU A 451 -7.07 16.55 41.82
CA GLU A 451 -6.09 17.33 42.59
C GLU A 451 -4.91 17.92 41.78
N GLY A 452 -4.88 17.76 40.44
CA GLY A 452 -3.81 18.31 39.60
C GLY A 452 -2.49 17.50 39.67
N ALA A 453 -1.32 18.15 39.55
CA ALA A 453 -0.02 17.45 39.56
C ALA A 453 0.25 16.66 40.85
N SER A 454 -0.37 17.04 41.98
CA SER A 454 -0.36 16.27 43.23
C SER A 454 -1.25 15.02 43.18
N GLY A 455 -2.32 15.03 42.37
CA GLY A 455 -3.20 13.88 42.11
C GLY A 455 -2.51 12.75 41.34
N ILE A 456 -1.60 13.09 40.42
CA ILE A 456 -0.80 12.10 39.71
C ILE A 456 0.21 11.44 40.64
N SER A 457 0.91 12.23 41.49
CA SER A 457 1.85 11.65 42.47
C SER A 457 1.13 10.85 43.54
N SER A 458 -0.02 11.31 44.04
CA SER A 458 -0.83 10.57 45.01
C SER A 458 -1.47 9.34 44.38
N GLY A 459 -1.85 9.39 43.11
CA GLY A 459 -2.31 8.24 42.34
C GLY A 459 -1.22 7.21 42.10
N VAL A 460 0.01 7.62 41.77
CA VAL A 460 1.17 6.71 41.66
C VAL A 460 1.50 6.10 43.03
N GLU A 461 1.51 6.90 44.10
CA GLU A 461 1.68 6.39 45.47
C GLU A 461 0.55 5.42 45.85
N HIS A 462 -0.70 5.72 45.50
CA HIS A 462 -1.84 4.85 45.78
C HIS A 462 -1.77 3.54 44.98
N TYR A 463 -1.42 3.59 43.69
CA TYR A 463 -1.20 2.40 42.86
C TYR A 463 -0.06 1.54 43.40
N ILE A 464 1.06 2.15 43.79
CA ILE A 464 2.19 1.44 44.41
C ILE A 464 1.75 0.82 45.73
N HIS A 465 1.05 1.57 46.57
CA HIS A 465 0.56 1.13 47.88
C HIS A 465 -0.43 -0.04 47.77
N GLU A 466 -1.40 0.03 46.86
CA GLU A 466 -2.36 -1.06 46.61
C GLU A 466 -1.63 -2.35 46.19
N ARG A 467 -0.60 -2.23 45.35
CA ARG A 467 0.23 -3.38 44.93
C ARG A 467 1.10 -3.92 46.05
N GLU A 468 1.62 -3.06 46.92
CA GLU A 468 2.36 -3.47 48.12
C GLU A 468 1.45 -4.20 49.11
N GLU A 469 0.22 -3.73 49.31
CA GLU A 469 -0.79 -4.40 50.13
C GLU A 469 -1.23 -5.74 49.54
N GLU A 470 -1.45 -5.82 48.23
CA GLU A 470 -1.76 -7.08 47.54
C GLU A 470 -0.60 -8.08 47.65
N LEU A 471 0.64 -7.62 47.47
CA LEU A 471 1.84 -8.43 47.65
C LEU A 471 1.96 -8.95 49.10
N ALA A 472 1.68 -8.10 50.09
CA ALA A 472 1.68 -8.48 51.50
C ALA A 472 0.61 -9.55 51.80
N ARG A 473 -0.60 -9.40 51.23
CA ARG A 473 -1.69 -10.39 51.34
C ARG A 473 -1.30 -11.73 50.71
N LEU A 474 -0.73 -11.72 49.51
CA LEU A 474 -0.30 -12.94 48.82
C LEU A 474 0.84 -13.67 49.54
N ARG A 475 1.80 -12.93 50.12
CA ARG A 475 2.85 -13.53 50.95
C ARG A 475 2.28 -14.16 52.24
N GLY A 476 1.29 -13.53 52.85
CA GLY A 476 0.55 -14.12 53.96
C GLY A 476 -0.17 -15.42 53.58
N LEU A 477 -0.79 -15.44 52.40
CA LEU A 477 -1.43 -16.63 51.84
C LEU A 477 -0.42 -17.75 51.52
N GLU A 478 0.70 -17.41 50.87
CA GLU A 478 1.78 -18.36 50.58
C GLU A 478 2.28 -19.04 51.86
N GLN A 479 2.51 -18.25 52.92
CA GLN A 479 2.96 -18.77 54.21
C GLN A 479 1.90 -19.67 54.86
N SER A 480 0.62 -19.27 54.82
CA SER A 480 -0.47 -20.10 55.32
C SER A 480 -0.61 -21.42 54.55
N LEU A 481 -0.43 -21.42 53.23
CA LEU A 481 -0.48 -22.63 52.41
C LEU A 481 0.72 -23.54 52.66
N GLN A 482 1.92 -22.97 52.88
CA GLN A 482 3.12 -23.72 53.29
C GLN A 482 2.92 -24.41 54.64
N ASP A 483 2.34 -23.71 55.61
CA ASP A 483 2.03 -24.29 56.92
C ASP A 483 1.01 -25.45 56.81
N GLN A 484 -0.06 -25.26 56.03
CA GLN A 484 -1.04 -26.33 55.76
C GLN A 484 -0.42 -27.54 55.04
N LEU A 485 0.49 -27.30 54.10
CA LEU A 485 1.19 -28.37 53.36
C LEU A 485 2.10 -29.20 54.27
N ASN A 486 2.74 -28.55 55.25
CA ASN A 486 3.59 -29.20 56.24
C ASN A 486 2.78 -30.10 57.19
N ASP A 487 1.57 -29.68 57.57
CA ASP A 487 0.71 -30.40 58.51
C ASP A 487 -0.21 -31.45 57.85
N THR A 488 -0.37 -31.42 56.53
CA THR A 488 -1.23 -32.36 55.79
C THR A 488 -0.50 -33.68 55.47
N ILE A 489 -1.07 -34.81 55.90
CA ILE A 489 -0.54 -36.17 55.64
C ILE A 489 -1.23 -36.81 54.42
N ASP A 490 -2.44 -36.38 54.06
CA ASP A 490 -3.18 -36.89 52.91
C ASP A 490 -2.48 -36.50 51.59
N VAL A 491 -2.16 -37.52 50.78
CA VAL A 491 -1.40 -37.37 49.53
C VAL A 491 -2.16 -36.55 48.48
N THR A 492 -3.48 -36.70 48.43
CA THR A 492 -4.34 -35.98 47.46
C THR A 492 -4.42 -34.51 47.84
N ARG A 493 -4.67 -34.22 49.13
CA ARG A 493 -4.76 -32.85 49.63
C ARG A 493 -3.41 -32.11 49.56
N ARG A 494 -2.29 -32.82 49.76
CA ARG A 494 -0.96 -32.25 49.54
C ARG A 494 -0.73 -31.80 48.10
N ALA A 495 -1.10 -32.63 47.12
CA ALA A 495 -0.94 -32.28 45.71
C ALA A 495 -1.77 -31.06 45.29
N GLU A 496 -2.97 -30.89 45.87
CA GLU A 496 -3.79 -29.68 45.70
C GLU A 496 -3.09 -28.44 46.27
N LEU A 497 -2.61 -28.52 47.51
CA LEU A 497 -1.90 -27.42 48.19
C LEU A 497 -0.60 -27.02 47.46
N GLU A 498 0.15 -27.98 46.91
CA GLU A 498 1.32 -27.71 46.07
C GLU A 498 0.96 -26.94 44.79
N THR A 499 -0.19 -27.28 44.18
CA THR A 499 -0.68 -26.60 42.97
C THR A 499 -1.12 -25.16 43.28
N GLU A 500 -1.82 -24.95 44.39
CA GLU A 500 -2.18 -23.62 44.88
C GLU A 500 -0.93 -22.79 45.22
N LEU A 501 0.09 -23.39 45.83
CA LEU A 501 1.36 -22.71 46.16
C LEU A 501 2.06 -22.19 44.91
N VAL A 502 2.12 -23.00 43.85
CA VAL A 502 2.72 -22.62 42.56
C VAL A 502 1.94 -21.48 41.93
N ALA A 503 0.61 -21.51 42.00
CA ALA A 503 -0.24 -20.43 41.49
C ALA A 503 0.01 -19.11 42.24
N VAL A 504 0.05 -19.13 43.58
CA VAL A 504 0.31 -17.95 44.41
C VAL A 504 1.74 -17.42 44.18
N GLY A 505 2.75 -18.27 44.13
CA GLY A 505 4.14 -17.87 43.86
C GLY A 505 4.32 -17.20 42.50
N SER A 506 3.57 -17.64 41.48
CA SER A 506 3.57 -17.00 40.16
C SER A 506 3.00 -15.58 40.19
N GLN A 507 1.97 -15.33 41.00
CA GLN A 507 1.35 -14.02 41.17
C GLN A 507 2.27 -13.05 41.94
N ILE A 508 2.93 -13.54 42.99
CA ILE A 508 3.94 -12.77 43.75
C ILE A 508 5.06 -12.31 42.81
N THR A 509 5.63 -13.22 42.02
CA THR A 509 6.71 -12.91 41.07
C THR A 509 6.28 -11.85 40.04
N HIS A 510 5.04 -11.93 39.56
CA HIS A 510 4.47 -10.95 38.63
C HIS A 510 4.33 -9.56 39.27
N LEU A 511 3.81 -9.48 40.50
CA LEU A 511 3.62 -8.22 41.22
C LEU A 511 4.95 -7.54 41.57
N GLU A 512 5.96 -8.30 42.01
CA GLU A 512 7.29 -7.77 42.33
C GLU A 512 7.97 -7.11 41.11
N SER A 513 7.90 -7.77 39.95
CA SER A 513 8.42 -7.19 38.71
C SER A 513 7.68 -5.92 38.25
N THR A 514 6.40 -5.79 38.60
CA THR A 514 5.57 -4.66 38.21
C THR A 514 5.78 -3.45 39.14
N SER A 515 5.92 -3.69 40.45
CA SER A 515 6.20 -2.68 41.48
C SER A 515 7.56 -2.00 41.27
N GLY A 516 8.61 -2.76 40.94
CA GLY A 516 9.94 -2.19 40.65
C GLY A 516 9.96 -1.23 39.45
N ASN A 517 9.10 -1.45 38.46
CA ASN A 517 8.96 -0.57 37.29
C ASN A 517 8.11 0.68 37.60
N ALA A 518 7.12 0.58 38.49
CA ALA A 518 6.25 1.69 38.92
C ALA A 518 7.02 2.87 39.55
N LEU A 519 8.14 2.61 40.23
CA LEU A 519 8.98 3.63 40.84
C LEU A 519 9.78 4.47 39.82
N MET A 520 9.90 4.04 38.57
CA MET A 520 10.65 4.71 37.49
C MET A 520 9.77 5.63 36.62
N LEU A 521 8.47 5.73 36.92
CA LEU A 521 7.43 6.21 36.00
C LEU A 521 7.10 7.72 36.08
N THR A 522 7.58 8.45 37.10
CA THR A 522 7.08 9.80 37.43
C THR A 522 7.37 10.88 36.37
N ASP A 523 8.54 10.87 35.74
CA ASP A 523 8.94 11.93 34.79
C ASP A 523 8.35 11.73 33.37
N GLY A 524 8.13 10.48 32.95
CA GLY A 524 7.58 10.16 31.61
C GLY A 524 6.05 10.20 31.55
N LEU A 525 5.37 9.79 32.63
CA LEU A 525 3.91 9.75 32.71
C LEU A 525 3.27 11.13 32.61
N GLN A 526 3.86 12.16 33.24
CA GLN A 526 3.28 13.50 33.22
C GLN A 526 3.21 14.06 31.79
N GLN A 527 4.21 13.74 30.96
CA GLN A 527 4.25 14.20 29.57
C GLN A 527 3.28 13.41 28.68
N GLU A 528 3.23 12.08 28.82
CA GLU A 528 2.31 11.23 28.04
C GLU A 528 0.84 11.44 28.42
N MET A 529 0.50 11.61 29.71
CA MET A 529 -0.88 11.87 30.12
C MET A 529 -1.35 13.27 29.71
N ALA A 530 -0.47 14.29 29.77
CA ALA A 530 -0.80 15.60 29.24
C ALA A 530 -1.04 15.56 27.73
N GLN A 531 -0.26 14.78 26.97
CA GLN A 531 -0.49 14.54 25.55
C GLN A 531 -1.81 13.79 25.32
N GLY A 532 -2.01 12.61 25.91
CA GLY A 532 -3.20 11.77 25.68
C GLY A 532 -4.52 12.44 26.07
N VAL A 533 -4.57 13.22 27.16
CA VAL A 533 -5.76 14.00 27.54
C VAL A 533 -5.98 15.19 26.59
N SER A 534 -4.91 15.85 26.13
CA SER A 534 -5.02 16.93 25.15
C SER A 534 -5.41 16.42 23.75
N GLU A 535 -4.95 15.24 23.35
CA GLU A 535 -5.24 14.59 22.07
C GLU A 535 -6.68 14.07 22.06
N ALA A 536 -7.16 13.47 23.15
CA ALA A 536 -8.56 13.08 23.29
C ALA A 536 -9.52 14.28 23.34
N ALA A 537 -9.09 15.42 23.90
CA ALA A 537 -9.85 16.67 23.84
C ALA A 537 -9.81 17.34 22.45
N GLN A 538 -8.74 17.13 21.67
CA GLN A 538 -8.61 17.63 20.29
C GLN A 538 -9.38 16.80 19.27
N ILE A 539 -9.65 15.52 19.57
CA ILE A 539 -10.62 14.71 18.85
C ILE A 539 -12.01 15.16 19.31
N GLN A 540 -12.34 16.40 18.94
CA GLN A 540 -13.72 16.81 18.87
C GLN A 540 -14.42 15.84 17.94
N VAL A 541 -15.49 15.24 18.45
CA VAL A 541 -16.55 14.54 17.70
C VAL A 541 -16.82 15.17 16.31
N GLY A 542 -16.60 16.48 16.13
CA GLY A 542 -16.67 17.18 14.84
C GLY A 542 -15.70 16.71 13.72
N GLN A 543 -14.48 16.23 14.01
CA GLN A 543 -13.61 15.65 12.97
C GLN A 543 -14.10 14.26 12.52
N TYR A 544 -14.65 13.51 13.47
CA TYR A 544 -15.29 12.21 13.22
C TYR A 544 -16.58 12.40 12.41
N GLU A 545 -17.42 13.38 12.78
CA GLU A 545 -18.63 13.75 12.06
C GLU A 545 -18.34 14.28 10.65
N HIS A 546 -17.32 15.13 10.46
CA HIS A 546 -16.95 15.64 9.13
C HIS A 546 -16.45 14.52 8.19
N MET A 547 -15.63 13.58 8.69
CA MET A 547 -15.19 12.44 7.87
C MET A 547 -16.29 11.39 7.65
N LEU A 548 -17.19 11.20 8.61
CA LEU A 548 -18.40 10.40 8.41
C LEU A 548 -19.36 11.05 7.41
N GLN A 549 -19.42 12.39 7.35
CA GLN A 549 -20.16 13.12 6.33
C GLN A 549 -19.53 12.91 4.95
N GLU A 550 -18.21 12.95 4.84
CA GLU A 550 -17.46 12.64 3.61
C GLU A 550 -17.66 11.16 3.19
N TYR A 551 -17.74 10.23 4.15
CA TYR A 551 -18.10 8.82 3.90
C TYR A 551 -19.57 8.65 3.51
N ALA A 552 -20.50 9.44 4.08
CA ALA A 552 -21.92 9.40 3.74
C ALA A 552 -22.23 10.08 2.40
N GLU A 553 -21.36 10.99 1.92
CA GLU A 553 -21.42 11.55 0.56
C GLU A 553 -20.78 10.62 -0.48
N GLN A 554 -19.90 9.69 -0.09
CA GLN A 554 -19.33 8.66 -0.94
C GLN A 554 -20.06 7.33 -0.73
N GLU A 555 -21.28 7.21 -1.24
CA GLU A 555 -22.06 5.97 -1.18
C GLU A 555 -21.24 4.81 -1.78
N GLY A 556 -20.90 3.82 -0.93
CA GLY A 556 -20.24 2.60 -1.38
C GLY A 556 -21.04 1.83 -2.43
N GLU A 557 -22.37 2.05 -2.51
CA GLU A 557 -23.24 1.54 -3.58
C GLU A 557 -22.97 2.26 -4.91
N GLU A 558 -22.85 3.59 -4.94
CA GLU A 558 -22.54 4.35 -6.16
C GLU A 558 -21.17 3.97 -6.74
N ILE A 559 -20.17 3.69 -5.89
CA ILE A 559 -18.86 3.19 -6.34
C ILE A 559 -18.98 1.76 -6.90
N VAL A 560 -19.79 0.88 -6.32
CA VAL A 560 -19.96 -0.50 -6.81
C VAL A 560 -20.75 -0.53 -8.11
N ASP A 561 -21.84 0.23 -8.18
CA ASP A 561 -22.67 0.38 -9.37
C ASP A 561 -21.87 1.02 -10.52
N GLN A 562 -21.06 2.04 -10.21
CA GLN A 562 -20.11 2.61 -11.18
C GLN A 562 -19.06 1.59 -11.63
N PHE A 563 -18.66 0.62 -10.79
CA PHE A 563 -17.71 -0.44 -11.20
C PHE A 563 -18.36 -1.39 -12.20
N GLU A 564 -19.61 -1.77 -11.92
CA GLU A 564 -20.37 -2.69 -12.76
C GLU A 564 -20.68 -2.04 -14.12
N ASP A 565 -21.24 -0.82 -14.11
CA ASP A 565 -21.63 -0.09 -15.32
C ASP A 565 -20.43 0.40 -16.15
N GLU A 566 -19.38 0.93 -15.51
CA GLU A 566 -18.26 1.57 -16.22
C GLU A 566 -17.15 0.57 -16.60
N VAL A 567 -16.97 -0.51 -15.83
CA VAL A 567 -15.85 -1.45 -16.05
C VAL A 567 -16.32 -2.80 -16.55
N VAL A 568 -17.34 -3.41 -15.95
CA VAL A 568 -17.73 -4.80 -16.32
C VAL A 568 -18.43 -4.82 -17.68
N ASP A 569 -19.39 -3.92 -17.90
CA ASP A 569 -20.14 -3.88 -19.16
C ASP A 569 -19.29 -3.34 -20.32
N GLN A 570 -18.51 -2.27 -20.11
CA GLN A 570 -17.59 -1.76 -21.14
C GLN A 570 -16.51 -2.77 -21.50
N ILE A 571 -15.85 -3.40 -20.51
CA ILE A 571 -14.83 -4.40 -20.82
C ILE A 571 -15.45 -5.60 -21.51
N THR A 572 -16.60 -6.11 -21.08
CA THR A 572 -17.09 -7.39 -21.61
C THR A 572 -17.60 -7.23 -23.05
N ASP A 573 -18.42 -6.22 -23.32
CA ASP A 573 -19.06 -6.06 -24.63
C ASP A 573 -18.15 -5.38 -25.67
N GLN A 574 -17.39 -4.34 -25.29
CA GLN A 574 -16.53 -3.64 -26.22
C GLN A 574 -15.24 -4.41 -26.52
N MET A 575 -14.63 -5.06 -25.52
CA MET A 575 -13.44 -5.90 -25.76
C MET A 575 -13.78 -7.05 -26.70
N GLN A 576 -14.92 -7.72 -26.49
CA GLN A 576 -15.30 -8.84 -27.34
C GLN A 576 -15.56 -8.37 -28.77
N GLN A 577 -16.32 -7.28 -28.97
CA GLN A 577 -16.60 -6.76 -30.30
C GLN A 577 -15.34 -6.24 -31.01
N THR A 578 -14.48 -5.49 -30.33
CA THR A 578 -13.25 -4.94 -30.94
C THR A 578 -12.23 -6.04 -31.22
N LEU A 579 -12.08 -7.04 -30.35
CA LEU A 579 -11.21 -8.19 -30.62
C LEU A 579 -11.79 -9.08 -31.74
N GLU A 580 -13.10 -9.27 -31.80
CA GLU A 580 -13.76 -10.00 -32.90
C GLU A 580 -13.60 -9.24 -34.23
N ALA A 581 -13.83 -7.93 -34.26
CA ALA A 581 -13.63 -7.10 -35.45
C ALA A 581 -12.16 -7.04 -35.89
N ALA A 582 -11.23 -6.85 -34.95
CA ALA A 582 -9.79 -6.88 -35.22
C ALA A 582 -9.33 -8.27 -35.68
N ALA A 583 -9.89 -9.34 -35.11
CA ALA A 583 -9.62 -10.70 -35.54
C ALA A 583 -10.23 -10.96 -36.92
N GLU A 584 -11.45 -10.51 -37.21
CA GLU A 584 -12.08 -10.64 -38.53
C GLU A 584 -11.32 -9.87 -39.60
N GLU A 585 -10.88 -8.65 -39.33
CA GLU A 585 -10.12 -7.81 -40.27
C GLU A 585 -8.69 -8.35 -40.46
N ALA A 586 -8.04 -8.84 -39.40
CA ALA A 586 -6.77 -9.55 -39.48
C ALA A 586 -6.92 -10.90 -40.20
N VAL A 587 -8.03 -11.62 -40.00
CA VAL A 587 -8.39 -12.88 -40.66
C VAL A 587 -8.78 -12.63 -42.11
N GLU A 588 -9.38 -11.51 -42.48
CA GLU A 588 -9.71 -11.16 -43.87
C GLU A 588 -8.45 -10.73 -44.64
N SER A 589 -7.55 -9.99 -43.97
CA SER A 589 -6.20 -9.68 -44.44
C SER A 589 -5.32 -10.94 -44.60
N THR A 590 -5.41 -11.88 -43.65
CA THR A 590 -4.70 -13.16 -43.74
C THR A 590 -5.37 -14.17 -44.67
N LEU A 591 -6.70 -14.21 -44.82
CA LEU A 591 -7.41 -15.12 -45.73
C LEU A 591 -7.29 -14.69 -47.19
N ASN A 592 -7.19 -13.39 -47.47
CA ASN A 592 -6.80 -12.92 -48.81
C ASN A 592 -5.32 -13.19 -49.14
N SER A 593 -4.49 -13.50 -48.14
CA SER A 593 -3.08 -13.92 -48.32
C SER A 593 -2.83 -15.43 -48.11
N ILE A 594 -3.80 -16.20 -47.62
CA ILE A 594 -3.75 -17.67 -47.38
C ILE A 594 -4.67 -18.43 -48.36
N ILE A 595 -4.86 -17.92 -49.58
CA ILE A 595 -5.32 -18.76 -50.72
C ILE A 595 -4.14 -19.15 -51.62
N ILE A 596 -2.88 -19.06 -51.18
CA ILE A 596 -1.76 -19.74 -51.86
C ILE A 596 -0.72 -20.23 -50.83
N ILE A 597 -1.15 -21.14 -49.94
CA ILE A 597 -0.22 -22.05 -49.26
C ILE A 597 -0.66 -23.48 -49.59
N ASN A 598 -0.25 -23.91 -50.78
CA ASN A 598 0.10 -25.28 -51.12
C ASN A 598 1.04 -25.28 -52.33
#